data_AF-A0A3L6SVE1-F1
#
_entry.id   AF-A0A3L6SVE1-F1
#
_cell.length_a   1.000
_cell.length_b   1.000
_cell.length_c   1.000
_cell.angle_alpha   90.00
_cell.angle_beta   90.00
_cell.angle_gamma   90.00
#
_symmetry.space_group_name_H-M   'P 1'
#
loop_
_entity.id
_entity.type
_entity.pdbx_description
1 polymer ?
#
loop_
_entity_poly.entity_id
_entity_poly.type
_entity_poly.pdbx_seq_one_letter_code
_entity_poly.pdbx_strand_id
1 'polypeptide(L)' 'MAAEMEDEICAALRADLAKPHTESYVHEIALVTSSCKFALKNLKIWMEPKKVSAGLLRFPSTARITPEPLKSEA' A
#
# COMPACT_ATOMS: atom_id res chain seq x y z
N MET A 1 -1.76 -7.75 -13.17
CA MET A 1 -2.12 -6.51 -13.88
C MET A 1 -0.90 -5.67 -14.27
N ALA A 2 -0.23 -4.92 -13.37
CA ALA A 2 0.86 -4.02 -13.80
C ALA A 2 2.01 -4.71 -14.54
N ALA A 3 2.41 -5.92 -14.12
CA ALA A 3 3.40 -6.74 -14.81
C ALA A 3 2.86 -7.49 -16.04
N GLU A 4 1.54 -7.65 -16.15
CA GLU A 4 0.90 -8.32 -17.31
C GLU A 4 0.66 -7.34 -18.46
N MET A 5 0.50 -6.05 -18.14
CA MET A 5 0.22 -4.96 -19.09
C MET A 5 1.44 -4.04 -19.29
N GLU A 6 2.65 -4.57 -19.11
CA GLU A 6 3.88 -3.77 -19.15
C GLU A 6 4.04 -3.02 -20.47
N ASP A 7 3.82 -3.71 -21.59
CA ASP A 7 3.98 -3.14 -22.93
C ASP A 7 2.98 -2.01 -23.18
N GLU A 8 1.70 -2.19 -22.80
CA GLU A 8 0.67 -1.17 -22.95
C GLU A 8 0.94 0.05 -22.06
N ILE A 9 1.37 -0.18 -20.82
CA ILE A 9 1.71 0.90 -19.88
C ILE A 9 2.93 1.68 -20.40
N CYS A 10 3.98 0.99 -20.83
CA CYS A 10 5.17 1.62 -21.39
C CYS A 10 4.85 2.40 -22.68
N ALA A 11 4.00 1.86 -23.55
CA ALA A 11 3.57 2.53 -24.77
C ALA A 11 2.76 3.81 -24.46
N ALA A 12 1.83 3.76 -23.52
CA ALA A 12 1.05 4.93 -23.09
C ALA A 12 1.96 6.02 -22.51
N LEU A 13 2.87 5.66 -21.60
CA LEU A 13 3.83 6.60 -21.01
C LEU A 13 4.77 7.21 -22.05
N ARG A 14 5.14 6.45 -23.07
CA ARG A 14 5.93 6.97 -24.19
C ARG A 14 5.12 7.94 -25.04
N ALA A 15 3.85 7.67 -25.29
CA ALA A 15 2.99 8.58 -26.05
C ALA A 15 2.73 9.90 -25.31
N ASP A 16 2.46 9.84 -24.01
CA ASP A 16 2.08 11.01 -23.21
C ASP A 16 3.29 11.84 -22.76
N LEU A 17 4.39 11.19 -22.39
CA LEU A 17 5.53 11.83 -21.71
C LEU A 17 6.86 11.66 -22.45
N ALA A 18 6.88 11.02 -23.63
CA ALA A 18 8.09 10.62 -24.34
C ALA A 18 9.06 9.76 -23.50
N LYS A 19 8.56 9.14 -22.42
CA LYS A 19 9.36 8.38 -21.46
C LYS A 19 9.99 7.16 -22.14
N PRO A 20 11.31 6.93 -22.00
CA PRO A 20 11.94 5.70 -22.50
C PRO A 20 11.43 4.47 -21.77
N HIS A 21 11.36 3.33 -22.47
CA HIS A 21 10.86 2.07 -21.91
C HIS A 21 11.53 1.69 -20.58
N THR A 22 12.86 1.75 -20.52
CA THR A 22 13.63 1.41 -19.30
C THR A 22 13.22 2.28 -18.12
N GLU A 23 12.99 3.57 -18.35
CA GLU A 23 12.58 4.49 -17.29
C GLU A 23 11.14 4.23 -16.84
N SER A 24 10.21 4.01 -17.80
CA SER A 24 8.83 3.61 -17.51
C SER A 24 8.79 2.32 -16.69
N TYR A 25 9.57 1.32 -17.06
CA TYR A 25 9.66 0.06 -16.35
C TYR A 25 10.17 0.24 -14.92
N VAL A 26 11.31 0.90 -14.74
CA VAL A 26 11.93 1.03 -13.41
C VAL A 26 11.10 1.90 -12.47
N HIS A 27 10.64 3.06 -12.94
CA HIS A 27 9.97 4.04 -12.08
C HIS A 27 8.49 3.75 -11.85
N GLU A 28 7.79 3.11 -12.79
CA GLU A 28 6.36 2.85 -12.64
C GLU A 28 6.11 1.38 -12.30
N ILE A 29 6.54 0.46 -13.15
CA ILE A 29 6.14 -0.95 -13.07
C ILE A 29 6.87 -1.67 -11.94
N ALA A 30 8.20 -1.62 -11.94
CA ALA A 30 9.03 -2.26 -10.94
C ALA A 30 8.80 -1.65 -9.55
N LEU A 31 8.69 -0.31 -9.48
CA LEU A 31 8.38 0.40 -8.25
C LEU A 31 7.05 -0.05 -7.66
N VAL A 32 5.93 0.05 -8.40
CA VAL A 32 4.59 -0.34 -7.92
C VAL A 32 4.57 -1.83 -7.56
N THR A 33 5.16 -2.69 -8.38
CA THR A 33 5.24 -4.13 -8.08
C THR A 33 5.97 -4.38 -6.76
N SER A 34 7.07 -3.68 -6.51
CA SER A 34 7.82 -3.79 -5.25
C SER A 34 7.01 -3.28 -4.05
N SER A 35 6.31 -2.15 -4.21
CA SER A 35 5.46 -1.56 -3.17
C SER A 35 4.28 -2.47 -2.82
N CYS A 36 3.62 -3.07 -3.82
CA CYS A 36 2.56 -4.04 -3.60
C CYS A 36 3.06 -5.27 -2.85
N LYS A 37 4.22 -5.83 -3.24
CA LYS A 37 4.83 -6.98 -2.54
C LYS A 37 5.18 -6.63 -1.10
N PHE A 38 5.76 -5.46 -0.87
CA PHE A 38 6.06 -4.96 0.47
C PHE A 38 4.80 -4.78 1.32
N ALA A 39 3.75 -4.16 0.75
CA ALA A 39 2.49 -3.98 1.43
C ALA A 39 1.85 -5.32 1.80
N LEU A 40 1.74 -6.26 0.86
CA LEU A 40 1.20 -7.60 1.11
C LEU A 40 1.95 -8.34 2.23
N LYS A 41 3.29 -8.24 2.25
CA LYS A 41 4.12 -8.85 3.29
C LYS A 41 3.83 -8.29 4.69
N ASN A 42 3.55 -6.99 4.80
CA ASN A 42 3.41 -6.31 6.07
C ASN A 42 1.95 -6.06 6.50
N LEU A 43 0.99 -6.25 5.59
CA LEU A 43 -0.42 -5.87 5.79
C LEU A 43 -1.02 -6.49 7.06
N LYS A 44 -0.73 -7.76 7.31
CA LYS A 44 -1.22 -8.47 8.51
C LYS A 44 -0.75 -7.81 9.81
N ILE A 45 0.50 -7.37 9.85
CA ILE A 45 1.09 -6.68 11.01
C ILE A 45 0.50 -5.27 11.13
N TRP A 46 0.32 -4.58 10.01
CA TRP A 46 -0.24 -3.24 10.00
C TRP A 46 -1.68 -3.20 10.51
N MET A 47 -2.48 -4.22 10.23
CA MET A 47 -3.88 -4.31 10.64
C MET A 47 -4.09 -4.91 12.05
N GLU A 48 -3.04 -5.35 12.74
CA GLU A 48 -3.17 -5.97 14.06
C GLU A 48 -3.56 -4.95 15.15
N PRO A 49 -4.56 -5.24 16.02
CA PRO A 49 -4.89 -4.36 17.13
C PRO A 49 -3.73 -4.21 18.12
N LYS A 50 -3.32 -2.97 18.37
CA LYS A 50 -2.23 -2.66 19.30
C LYS A 50 -2.79 -2.44 20.70
N LYS A 51 -2.40 -3.29 21.67
CA LYS A 51 -2.76 -3.10 23.08
C LYS A 51 -2.16 -1.80 23.62
N VAL A 52 -2.96 -1.06 24.37
CA VAL A 52 -2.53 0.19 25.03
C VAL A 52 -2.99 0.19 26.48
N SER A 53 -2.31 0.98 27.32
CA SER A 53 -2.68 1.09 28.73
C SER A 53 -4.07 1.71 28.89
N ALA A 54 -4.94 1.06 29.66
CA ALA A 54 -6.21 1.63 30.10
C ALA A 54 -6.04 2.56 31.33
N GLY A 55 -4.83 2.68 31.89
CA GLY A 55 -4.60 3.47 33.12
C GLY A 55 -5.16 2.82 34.38
N LEU A 56 -4.55 3.15 35.52
CA LEU A 56 -4.85 2.49 36.80
C LEU A 56 -6.30 2.73 37.27
N LEU A 57 -6.84 3.93 37.04
CA LEU A 57 -8.21 4.30 37.42
C LEU A 57 -9.29 3.46 36.73
N ARG A 58 -8.96 2.77 35.62
CA ARG A 58 -9.90 1.95 34.86
C ARG A 58 -9.67 0.45 35.06
N PHE A 59 -8.80 0.04 35.99
CA PHE A 59 -8.58 -1.37 36.32
C PHE A 59 -9.90 -2.03 36.77
N PRO A 60 -10.29 -3.21 36.25
CA PRO A 60 -9.51 -4.17 35.44
C PRO A 60 -9.70 -4.09 33.91
N SER A 61 -10.13 -2.95 33.37
CA SER A 61 -10.43 -2.80 31.93
C SER A 61 -9.21 -2.93 31.03
N THR A 62 -9.43 -3.29 29.76
CA THR A 62 -8.39 -3.34 28.71
C THR A 62 -8.66 -2.33 27.60
N ALA A 63 -7.62 -1.89 26.90
CA ALA A 63 -7.73 -0.95 25.78
C ALA A 63 -6.85 -1.38 24.59
N ARG A 64 -7.28 -1.06 23.38
CA ARG A 64 -6.56 -1.35 22.12
C ARG A 64 -6.83 -0.29 21.06
N ILE A 65 -5.88 -0.07 20.17
CA ILE A 65 -6.03 0.75 18.95
C ILE A 65 -6.13 -0.22 17.77
N THR A 66 -7.21 -0.12 16.99
CA THR A 66 -7.44 -0.98 15.82
C THR A 66 -7.51 -0.10 14.58
N PRO A 67 -6.64 -0.30 13.57
CA PRO A 67 -6.73 0.39 12.29
C PRO A 67 -7.98 -0.08 11.54
N GLU A 68 -8.75 0.86 11.02
CA GLU A 68 -9.94 0.59 10.22
C GLU A 68 -9.91 1.42 8.93
N PRO A 69 -10.53 0.93 7.84
CA PRO A 69 -10.62 1.71 6.62
C PRO A 69 -11.45 2.98 6.85
N LEU A 70 -11.01 4.08 6.23
CA LEU A 70 -11.86 5.25 6.10
C LEU A 70 -13.00 4.94 5.13
N LYS A 71 -14.19 5.50 5.39
CA LYS A 71 -15.30 5.44 4.43
C LYS A 71 -14.94 6.32 3.22
N SER A 72 -15.23 5.86 2.01
CA SER A 72 -15.24 6.72 0.84
C SER A 72 -16.53 7.55 0.84
N GLU A 73 -16.43 8.88 0.70
CA GLU A 73 -17.58 9.65 0.23
C GLU A 73 -17.84 9.28 -1.23
N ALA A 74 -19.12 9.13 -1.58
CA ALA A 74 -19.58 8.74 -2.91
C ALA A 74 -19.63 9.94 -3.87
#